data_AF-A0A9E4BAZ1-F1
#
_entry.id   AF-A0A9E4BAZ1-F1
#
_cell.length_a   1.000
_cell.length_b   1.000
_cell.length_c   1.000
_cell.angle_alpha   90.00
_cell.angle_beta   90.00
_cell.angle_gamma   90.00
#
_symmetry.space_group_name_H-M   'P 1'
#
loop_
_entity.id
_entity.type
_entity.pdbx_description
1 polymer ?
#
loop_
_entity_poly.entity_id
_entity_poly.type
_entity_poly.pdbx_seq_one_letter_code
_entity_poly.pdbx_strand_id
1 'polypeptide(L)'
;MKKAQYKILVVDDEPDLEHLVRQRMRRDVRAGHYEFVFAYNGVEALEVLNADPDIDMVLSDINMPRMDGLTLLEQMPQVDPDLRAVIVSAYGDMKNIRTAMNRGAFDFVTKPIDFQDLRVTIDRTLEHLKMWREAVASRDKLVALQNELRVAHEMQQSILPKTFPDKPEYQLFGNMEPAREVGGDFFDIINLENGRVGLAIADVSDKGVPAALFMMSSRTLMKGAAIGRSNPAEVLSEVNNLLQEDNDAAMFVTVFYADYNPANGVLLYANGGHNPPIVVHADGSSTVLPQTNGIALGIMPGIEYEQNSITLSPGDALVLYTDGVTEAMNAQNEEFEMGRLCAVLSEHCSCDVREINQAVFQAVQAFAGDMPQFDDMTCMTLFCREIGT
;
A
#
# COMPACT_ATOMS: atom_id res chain seq x y z
N MET A 1 32.33 -14.24 28.16
CA MET A 1 31.79 -13.22 29.08
C MET A 1 30.46 -12.74 28.51
N LYS A 2 29.41 -12.60 29.32
CA LYS A 2 28.12 -12.06 28.81
C LYS A 2 28.34 -10.59 28.42
N LYS A 3 27.95 -10.21 27.20
CA LYS A 3 27.93 -8.80 26.74
C LYS A 3 27.00 -8.03 27.69
N ALA A 4 27.42 -6.86 28.16
CA ALA A 4 26.56 -6.05 29.01
C ALA A 4 25.34 -5.58 28.23
N GLN A 5 24.22 -5.36 28.92
CA GLN A 5 22.97 -4.95 28.30
C GLN A 5 23.02 -3.50 27.79
N TYR A 6 23.66 -2.60 28.54
CA TYR A 6 23.83 -1.20 28.17
C TYR A 6 25.25 -0.72 28.40
N LYS A 7 25.75 0.15 27.53
CA LYS A 7 27.09 0.72 27.60
C LYS A 7 27.01 2.24 27.77
N ILE A 8 27.62 2.74 28.86
CA ILE A 8 27.49 4.13 29.29
C ILE A 8 28.87 4.76 29.31
N LEU A 9 29.03 5.88 28.60
CA LEU A 9 30.25 6.68 28.63
C LEU A 9 30.15 7.72 29.74
N VAL A 10 31.06 7.70 30.70
CA VAL A 10 31.18 8.68 31.77
C VAL A 10 32.32 9.65 31.41
N VAL A 11 32.02 10.94 31.35
CA VAL A 11 32.96 12.00 30.99
C VAL A 11 33.11 12.95 32.17
N ASP A 12 34.25 12.90 32.84
CA ASP A 12 34.56 13.77 33.99
C ASP A 12 36.09 13.84 34.13
N ASP A 13 36.63 15.01 34.46
CA ASP A 13 38.07 15.22 34.60
C ASP A 13 38.60 14.84 36.00
N GLU A 14 37.71 14.51 36.94
CA GLU A 14 38.05 14.08 38.29
C GLU A 14 38.44 12.59 38.31
N PRO A 15 39.72 12.24 38.57
CA PRO A 15 40.22 10.87 38.44
C PRO A 15 39.60 9.88 39.45
N ASP A 16 39.05 10.38 40.56
CA ASP A 16 38.43 9.56 41.59
C ASP A 16 37.01 9.09 41.21
N LEU A 17 36.35 9.75 40.24
CA LEU A 17 34.98 9.41 39.84
C LEU A 17 34.91 8.01 39.23
N GLU A 18 35.88 7.62 38.42
CA GLU A 18 35.90 6.28 37.80
C GLU A 18 35.87 5.19 38.88
N HIS A 19 36.73 5.31 39.90
CA HIS A 19 36.78 4.35 40.98
C HIS A 19 35.45 4.31 41.75
N LEU A 20 34.87 5.48 42.00
CA LEU A 20 33.63 5.63 42.75
C LEU A 20 32.43 5.01 42.00
N VAL A 21 32.27 5.28 40.70
CA VAL A 21 31.21 4.71 39.86
C VAL A 21 31.33 3.19 39.82
N ARG A 22 32.54 2.66 39.57
CA ARG A 22 32.78 1.21 39.55
C ARG A 22 32.50 0.56 40.90
N GLN A 23 32.84 1.21 42.02
CA GLN A 23 32.59 0.69 43.35
C GLN A 23 31.10 0.70 43.72
N ARG A 24 30.40 1.80 43.45
CA ARG A 24 28.99 2.00 43.81
C ARG A 24 28.04 1.21 42.91
N MET A 25 28.36 1.07 41.62
CA MET A 25 27.56 0.31 40.63
C MET A 25 28.07 -1.13 40.39
N ARG A 26 28.96 -1.64 41.26
CA ARG A 26 29.59 -2.98 41.08
C ARG A 26 28.60 -4.14 40.92
N ARG A 27 27.41 -4.03 41.52
CA ARG A 27 26.40 -5.10 41.46
C ARG A 27 25.81 -5.18 40.06
N ASP A 28 25.45 -4.04 39.48
CA ASP A 28 24.86 -3.94 38.14
C ASP A 28 25.89 -4.30 37.05
N VAL A 29 27.15 -3.90 37.24
CA VAL A 29 28.25 -4.32 36.34
C VAL A 29 28.49 -5.83 36.39
N ARG A 30 28.49 -6.45 37.59
CA ARG A 30 28.63 -7.92 37.71
C ARG A 30 27.42 -8.69 37.19
N ALA A 31 26.23 -8.12 37.30
CA ALA A 31 25.02 -8.68 36.71
C ALA A 31 25.01 -8.55 35.17
N GLY A 32 25.90 -7.74 34.60
CA GLY A 32 25.96 -7.46 33.17
C GLY A 32 24.90 -6.47 32.69
N HIS A 33 24.35 -5.64 33.58
CA HIS A 33 23.37 -4.61 33.21
C HIS A 33 24.04 -3.39 32.58
N TYR A 34 25.13 -2.91 33.17
CA TYR A 34 25.90 -1.77 32.66
C TYR A 34 27.35 -2.15 32.37
N GLU A 35 27.89 -1.58 31.31
CA GLU A 35 29.31 -1.45 31.02
C GLU A 35 29.67 0.04 31.02
N PHE A 36 30.63 0.45 31.85
CA PHE A 36 31.07 1.84 31.90
C PHE A 36 32.39 2.02 31.17
N VAL A 37 32.39 2.97 30.23
CA VAL A 37 33.57 3.52 29.56
C VAL A 37 33.82 4.91 30.11
N PHE A 38 35.07 5.36 30.15
CA PHE A 38 35.45 6.63 30.76
C PHE A 38 36.25 7.48 29.78
N ALA A 39 36.06 8.80 29.85
CA ALA A 39 36.84 9.81 29.15
C ALA A 39 37.04 11.01 30.09
N TYR A 40 38.12 11.77 29.91
CA TYR A 40 38.50 12.85 30.85
C TYR A 40 38.19 14.26 30.35
N ASN A 41 37.64 14.38 29.14
CA ASN A 41 37.22 15.65 28.53
C ASN A 41 36.34 15.37 27.30
N GLY A 42 35.65 16.40 26.80
CA GLY A 42 34.75 16.25 25.65
C GLY A 42 35.44 15.82 24.34
N VAL A 43 36.72 16.15 24.12
CA VAL A 43 37.44 15.75 22.89
C VAL A 43 37.66 14.24 22.88
N GLU A 44 38.16 13.69 23.99
CA GLU A 44 38.34 12.25 24.16
C GLU A 44 37.01 11.51 24.13
N ALA A 45 35.95 12.09 24.72
CA ALA A 45 34.62 11.50 24.67
C ALA A 45 34.13 11.32 23.22
N LEU A 46 34.33 12.31 22.34
CA LEU A 46 33.99 12.18 20.92
C LEU A 46 34.84 11.15 20.20
N GLU A 47 36.14 11.04 20.52
CA GLU A 47 37.00 9.99 19.96
C GLU A 47 36.47 8.59 20.34
N VAL A 48 36.07 8.41 21.60
CA VAL A 48 35.48 7.16 22.11
C VAL A 48 34.14 6.87 21.44
N LEU A 49 33.24 7.85 21.33
CA LEU A 49 31.94 7.68 20.68
C LEU A 49 32.06 7.31 19.19
N ASN A 50 33.04 7.88 18.48
CA ASN A 50 33.31 7.54 17.09
C ASN A 50 33.96 6.14 16.93
N ALA A 51 34.75 5.71 17.91
CA ALA A 51 35.39 4.40 17.88
C ALA A 51 34.46 3.26 18.30
N ASP A 52 33.45 3.56 19.12
CA ASP A 52 32.57 2.58 19.75
C ASP A 52 31.09 2.96 19.61
N PRO A 53 30.43 2.52 18.52
CA PRO A 53 29.03 2.84 18.25
C PRO A 53 28.05 2.07 19.16
N ASP A 54 28.52 1.16 20.01
CA ASP A 54 27.68 0.41 20.95
C ASP A 54 27.36 1.22 22.23
N ILE A 55 27.87 2.44 22.38
CA ILE A 55 27.58 3.31 23.53
C ILE A 55 26.15 3.84 23.44
N ASP A 56 25.33 3.54 24.45
CA ASP A 56 23.91 3.89 24.48
C ASP A 56 23.66 5.31 25.03
N MET A 57 24.50 5.77 25.95
CA MET A 57 24.25 6.98 26.72
C MET A 57 25.57 7.62 27.21
N VAL A 58 25.56 8.94 27.34
CA VAL A 58 26.66 9.72 27.93
C VAL A 58 26.24 10.32 29.27
N LEU A 59 27.09 10.20 30.28
CA LEU A 59 27.01 10.92 31.54
C LEU A 59 28.18 11.90 31.58
N SER A 60 27.94 13.20 31.47
CA SER A 60 29.04 14.20 31.35
C SER A 60 28.96 15.25 32.44
N ASP A 61 30.10 15.58 33.06
CA ASP A 61 30.23 16.84 33.78
C ASP A 61 30.12 18.03 32.81
N ILE A 62 29.74 19.18 33.33
CA ILE A 62 29.74 20.44 32.58
C ILE A 62 31.15 20.99 32.46
N ASN A 63 31.87 21.12 33.57
CA ASN A 63 33.11 21.91 33.60
C ASN A 63 34.33 20.99 33.48
N MET A 64 34.89 20.88 32.27
CA MET A 64 36.04 20.02 31.99
C MET A 64 37.08 20.75 31.12
N PRO A 65 38.37 20.37 31.18
CA PRO A 65 39.42 20.95 30.34
C PRO A 65 39.25 20.56 28.87
N ARG A 66 39.89 21.33 27.97
CA ARG A 66 39.87 21.18 26.49
C ARG A 66 38.50 21.37 25.83
N MET A 67 37.48 20.62 26.23
CA MET A 67 36.09 20.74 25.76
C MET A 67 35.15 20.44 26.93
N ASP A 68 34.25 21.39 27.19
CA ASP A 68 33.25 21.31 28.25
C ASP A 68 32.05 20.43 27.85
N GLY A 69 31.25 20.00 28.83
CA GLY A 69 30.11 19.12 28.59
C GLY A 69 29.00 19.75 27.76
N LEU A 70 28.87 21.09 27.79
CA LEU A 70 27.87 21.81 27.00
C LEU A 70 28.24 21.86 25.52
N THR A 71 29.53 21.95 25.20
CA THR A 71 30.06 21.89 23.82
C THR A 71 30.03 20.44 23.32
N LEU A 72 30.36 19.46 24.17
CA LEU A 72 30.21 18.04 23.86
C LEU A 72 28.77 17.72 23.45
N LEU A 73 27.78 18.18 24.23
CA LEU A 73 26.36 17.98 23.96
C LEU A 73 25.92 18.55 22.60
N GLU A 74 26.48 19.68 22.16
CA GLU A 74 26.19 20.26 20.85
C GLU A 74 26.81 19.45 19.69
N GLN A 75 27.89 18.71 19.94
CA GLN A 75 28.59 17.91 18.93
C GLN A 75 28.10 16.46 18.87
N MET A 76 27.54 15.92 19.95
CA MET A 76 27.02 14.55 20.02
C MET A 76 26.07 14.19 18.86
N PRO A 77 25.10 15.04 18.44
CA PRO A 77 24.19 14.71 17.34
C PRO A 77 24.88 14.51 15.98
N GLN A 78 26.12 14.98 15.82
CA GLN A 78 26.92 14.76 14.60
C GLN A 78 27.55 13.37 14.56
N VAL A 79 27.76 12.75 15.73
CA VAL A 79 28.26 11.37 15.86
C VAL A 79 27.09 10.40 15.75
N ASP A 80 26.07 10.59 16.59
CA ASP A 80 24.83 9.84 16.58
C ASP A 80 23.66 10.73 17.08
N PRO A 81 22.66 11.04 16.23
CA PRO A 81 21.50 11.86 16.61
C PRO A 81 20.60 11.22 17.67
N ASP A 82 20.69 9.90 17.86
CA ASP A 82 19.87 9.17 18.84
C ASP A 82 20.54 9.05 20.21
N LEU A 83 21.81 9.45 20.33
CA LEU A 83 22.53 9.44 21.60
C LEU A 83 21.88 10.41 22.61
N ARG A 84 21.85 10.00 23.87
CA ARG A 84 21.28 10.82 24.96
C ARG A 84 22.34 11.08 26.02
N ALA A 85 22.38 12.33 26.48
CA ALA A 85 23.29 12.76 27.53
C ALA A 85 22.52 13.11 28.80
N VAL A 86 23.04 12.67 29.94
CA VAL A 86 22.67 13.20 31.26
C VAL A 86 23.83 14.02 31.78
N ILE A 87 23.52 15.24 32.20
CA ILE A 87 24.53 16.22 32.60
C ILE A 87 24.69 16.20 34.12
N VAL A 88 25.92 16.04 34.58
CA VAL A 88 26.29 16.18 35.99
C VAL A 88 26.71 17.62 36.23
N SER A 89 26.11 18.31 37.19
CA SER A 89 26.36 19.74 37.45
C SER A 89 26.51 20.04 38.93
N ALA A 90 27.17 21.14 39.28
CA ALA A 90 27.32 21.56 40.67
C ALA A 90 25.98 22.02 41.29
N TYR A 91 25.82 21.79 42.60
CA TYR A 91 24.64 22.26 43.32
C TYR A 91 24.49 23.79 43.22
N GLY A 92 23.34 24.24 42.71
CA GLY A 92 23.02 25.66 42.53
C GLY A 92 23.35 26.25 41.16
N ASP A 93 23.93 25.49 40.23
CA ASP A 93 24.27 25.95 38.87
C ASP A 93 23.08 25.87 37.89
N MET A 94 21.98 26.51 38.26
CA MET A 94 20.73 26.49 37.47
C MET A 94 20.89 27.08 36.07
N LYS A 95 21.84 28.01 35.87
CA LYS A 95 22.08 28.63 34.56
C LYS A 95 22.65 27.62 33.57
N ASN A 96 23.64 26.83 33.98
CA ASN A 96 24.25 25.84 33.10
C ASN A 96 23.33 24.62 32.92
N ILE A 97 22.59 24.18 33.95
CA ILE A 97 21.57 23.12 33.81
C ILE A 97 20.51 23.52 32.78
N ARG A 98 19.96 24.75 32.88
CA ARG A 98 18.98 25.23 31.90
C ARG A 98 19.56 25.29 30.49
N THR A 99 20.83 25.67 30.37
CA THR A 99 21.53 25.72 29.08
C THR A 99 21.70 24.31 28.49
N ALA A 100 22.09 23.32 29.31
CA ALA A 100 22.16 21.92 28.92
C ALA A 100 20.82 21.37 28.43
N MET A 101 19.74 21.57 29.18
CA MET A 101 18.40 21.09 28.78
C MET A 101 17.94 21.72 27.46
N ASN A 102 18.18 23.02 27.27
CA ASN A 102 17.86 23.71 26.01
C ASN A 102 18.71 23.23 24.82
N ARG A 103 19.88 22.64 25.08
CA ARG A 103 20.78 22.04 24.09
C ARG A 103 20.52 20.55 23.86
N GLY A 104 19.47 19.98 24.46
CA GLY A 104 19.05 18.60 24.24
C GLY A 104 19.59 17.57 25.23
N ALA A 105 20.09 18.00 26.40
CA ALA A 105 20.35 17.06 27.49
C ALA A 105 19.03 16.38 27.90
N PHE A 106 19.08 15.06 28.10
CA PHE A 106 17.91 14.27 28.45
C PHE A 106 17.46 14.52 29.88
N ASP A 107 18.42 14.55 30.81
CA ASP A 107 18.18 14.87 32.22
C ASP A 107 19.48 15.39 32.85
N PHE A 108 19.45 15.70 34.15
CA PHE A 108 20.63 16.12 34.90
C PHE A 108 20.71 15.49 36.29
N VAL A 109 21.92 15.47 36.86
CA VAL A 109 22.20 15.05 38.24
C VAL A 109 23.07 16.12 38.90
N THR A 110 22.87 16.36 40.21
CA THR A 110 23.65 17.38 40.93
C THR A 110 24.79 16.77 41.75
N LYS A 111 25.93 17.49 41.87
CA LYS A 111 27.04 17.15 42.78
C LYS A 111 26.74 17.70 44.19
N PRO A 112 27.02 16.96 45.29
CA PRO A 112 27.61 15.62 45.32
C PRO A 112 26.63 14.55 44.80
N ILE A 113 27.13 13.64 43.97
CA ILE A 113 26.31 12.67 43.24
C ILE A 113 25.62 11.71 44.22
N ASP A 114 24.29 11.75 44.26
CA ASP A 114 23.50 10.68 44.84
C ASP A 114 23.40 9.52 43.84
N PHE A 115 24.07 8.41 44.15
CA PHE A 115 24.10 7.23 43.28
C PHE A 115 22.74 6.52 43.16
N GLN A 116 21.82 6.71 44.11
CA GLN A 116 20.46 6.20 43.96
C GLN A 116 19.70 7.02 42.91
N ASP A 117 19.82 8.34 42.96
CA ASP A 117 19.19 9.24 41.98
C ASP A 117 19.81 9.07 40.59
N LEU A 118 21.15 9.02 40.51
CA LEU A 118 21.87 8.75 39.26
C LEU A 118 21.41 7.44 38.61
N ARG A 119 21.19 6.38 39.40
CA ARG A 119 20.67 5.12 38.88
C ARG A 119 19.27 5.27 38.30
N VAL A 120 18.36 5.94 39.02
CA VAL A 120 16.99 6.19 38.54
C VAL A 120 17.01 6.97 37.23
N THR A 121 17.87 7.99 37.13
CA THR A 121 18.04 8.81 35.92
C THR A 121 18.63 8.01 34.76
N ILE A 122 19.66 7.19 35.01
CA ILE A 122 20.20 6.26 34.00
C ILE A 122 19.12 5.30 33.52
N ASP A 123 18.43 4.61 34.44
CA ASP A 123 17.42 3.61 34.09
C ASP A 123 16.27 4.22 33.26
N ARG A 124 15.79 5.42 33.65
CA ARG A 124 14.77 6.17 32.90
C ARG A 124 15.26 6.56 31.50
N THR A 125 16.52 7.00 31.39
CA THR A 125 17.12 7.38 30.10
C THR A 125 17.23 6.17 29.17
N LEU A 126 17.67 5.03 29.69
CA LEU A 126 17.82 3.78 28.94
C LEU A 126 16.46 3.20 28.52
N GLU A 127 15.44 3.29 29.38
CA GLU A 127 14.07 2.88 29.04
C GLU A 127 13.51 3.73 27.89
N HIS A 128 13.68 5.05 27.95
CA HIS A 128 13.28 5.96 26.87
C HIS A 128 14.02 5.65 25.57
N LEU A 129 15.34 5.43 25.61
CA LEU A 129 16.15 5.03 24.45
C LEU A 129 15.64 3.73 23.82
N LYS A 130 15.29 2.74 24.64
CA LYS A 130 14.74 1.47 24.16
C LYS A 130 13.42 1.69 23.44
N MET A 131 12.48 2.42 24.04
CA MET A 131 11.19 2.73 23.41
C MET A 131 11.36 3.49 22.09
N TRP A 132 12.29 4.44 22.04
CA TRP A 132 12.61 5.20 20.83
C TRP A 132 13.13 4.29 19.72
N ARG A 133 14.12 3.43 20.01
CA ARG A 133 14.67 2.48 19.03
C ARG A 133 13.61 1.51 18.50
N GLU A 134 12.73 1.01 19.38
CA GLU A 134 11.61 0.14 18.98
C GLU A 134 10.61 0.87 18.07
N ALA A 135 10.29 2.13 18.37
CA ALA A 135 9.41 2.96 17.56
C ALA A 135 10.02 3.26 16.18
N VAL A 136 11.31 3.61 16.12
CA VAL A 136 12.04 3.84 14.86
C VAL A 136 12.08 2.57 14.03
N ALA A 137 12.47 1.42 14.61
CA ALA A 137 12.50 0.15 13.88
C ALA A 137 11.12 -0.27 13.36
N SER A 138 10.07 -0.05 14.15
CA SER A 138 8.68 -0.33 13.73
C SER A 138 8.24 0.57 12.58
N ARG A 139 8.56 1.87 12.66
CA ARG A 139 8.29 2.84 11.59
C ARG A 139 9.03 2.44 10.31
N ASP A 140 10.32 2.13 10.41
CA ASP A 140 11.13 1.81 9.24
C ASP A 140 10.63 0.52 8.56
N LYS A 141 10.15 -0.46 9.35
CA LYS A 141 9.48 -1.66 8.82
C LYS A 141 8.17 -1.33 8.09
N LEU A 142 7.35 -0.42 8.62
CA LEU A 142 6.13 0.02 7.95
C LEU A 142 6.43 0.74 6.64
N VAL A 143 7.45 1.61 6.63
CA VAL A 143 7.90 2.32 5.42
C VAL A 143 8.41 1.34 4.37
N ALA A 144 9.15 0.30 4.77
CA ALA A 144 9.60 -0.74 3.85
C ALA A 144 8.42 -1.49 3.22
N LEU A 145 7.43 -1.91 4.03
CA LEU A 145 6.23 -2.59 3.55
C LEU A 145 5.38 -1.72 2.62
N GLN A 146 5.21 -0.42 2.94
CA GLN A 146 4.52 0.52 2.07
C GLN A 146 5.22 0.68 0.72
N ASN A 147 6.56 0.70 0.70
CA ASN A 147 7.31 0.73 -0.55
C ASN A 147 7.14 -0.55 -1.37
N GLU A 148 7.14 -1.73 -0.74
CA GLU A 148 6.88 -3.00 -1.43
C GLU A 148 5.48 -3.01 -2.06
N LEU A 149 4.46 -2.56 -1.32
CA LEU A 149 3.08 -2.45 -1.84
C LEU A 149 2.96 -1.45 -2.99
N ARG A 150 3.61 -0.29 -2.90
CA ARG A 150 3.64 0.70 -3.99
C ARG A 150 4.27 0.13 -5.26
N VAL A 151 5.37 -0.62 -5.13
CA VAL A 151 5.99 -1.30 -6.29
C VAL A 151 5.03 -2.32 -6.89
N ALA A 152 4.32 -3.09 -6.06
CA ALA A 152 3.30 -4.02 -6.54
C ALA A 152 2.15 -3.31 -7.27
N HIS A 153 1.68 -2.16 -6.75
CA HIS A 153 0.69 -1.31 -7.40
C HIS A 153 1.16 -0.87 -8.80
N GLU A 154 2.37 -0.32 -8.90
CA GLU A 154 2.96 0.13 -10.16
C GLU A 154 3.07 -1.02 -11.18
N MET A 155 3.43 -2.22 -10.72
CA MET A 155 3.46 -3.43 -11.56
C MET A 155 2.06 -3.82 -12.04
N GLN A 156 1.07 -3.86 -11.16
CA GLN A 156 -0.32 -4.18 -11.51
C GLN A 156 -0.86 -3.21 -12.58
N GLN A 157 -0.70 -1.91 -12.35
CA GLN A 157 -1.08 -0.85 -13.28
C GLN A 157 -0.31 -0.92 -14.61
N SER A 158 0.89 -1.51 -14.62
CA SER A 158 1.65 -1.72 -15.86
C SER A 158 1.09 -2.83 -16.76
N ILE A 159 0.37 -3.78 -16.18
CA ILE A 159 -0.15 -4.97 -16.87
C ILE A 159 -1.50 -4.68 -17.55
N LEU A 160 -2.31 -3.78 -16.99
CA LEU A 160 -3.58 -3.36 -17.56
C LEU A 160 -3.40 -2.60 -18.88
N PRO A 161 -4.37 -2.67 -19.82
CA PRO A 161 -4.31 -1.92 -21.07
C PRO A 161 -4.15 -0.41 -20.84
N LYS A 162 -3.12 0.20 -21.44
CA LYS A 162 -2.86 1.66 -21.40
C LYS A 162 -3.19 2.38 -22.71
N THR A 163 -3.25 1.61 -23.79
CA THR A 163 -3.55 2.10 -25.13
C THR A 163 -4.86 1.48 -25.57
N PHE A 164 -5.79 2.35 -25.97
CA PHE A 164 -7.13 1.92 -26.33
C PHE A 164 -7.38 2.14 -27.83
N PRO A 165 -8.03 1.19 -28.52
CA PRO A 165 -8.44 1.38 -29.90
C PRO A 165 -9.36 2.59 -30.07
N ASP A 166 -8.99 3.47 -31.00
CA ASP A 166 -9.83 4.51 -31.57
C ASP A 166 -9.86 4.30 -33.08
N LYS A 167 -10.84 3.52 -33.54
CA LYS A 167 -10.97 3.06 -34.92
C LYS A 167 -12.17 3.73 -35.58
N PRO A 168 -12.24 3.80 -36.92
CA PRO A 168 -13.43 4.29 -37.62
C PRO A 168 -14.71 3.57 -37.20
N GLU A 169 -14.63 2.27 -36.96
CA GLU A 169 -15.78 1.38 -36.69
C GLU A 169 -16.15 1.32 -35.20
N TYR A 170 -15.21 1.62 -34.29
CA TYR A 170 -15.46 1.56 -32.85
C TYR A 170 -14.42 2.33 -32.04
N GLN A 171 -14.79 2.63 -30.79
CA GLN A 171 -13.88 3.20 -29.81
C GLN A 171 -13.95 2.42 -28.50
N LEU A 172 -12.83 2.29 -27.81
CA LEU A 172 -12.74 1.65 -26.50
C LEU A 172 -12.08 2.57 -25.50
N PHE A 173 -12.48 2.44 -24.24
CA PHE A 173 -11.73 2.96 -23.11
C PHE A 173 -12.07 2.15 -21.87
N GLY A 174 -11.10 2.01 -20.97
CA GLY A 174 -11.30 1.35 -19.69
C GLY A 174 -10.47 2.02 -18.60
N ASN A 175 -10.99 2.00 -17.39
CA ASN A 175 -10.33 2.55 -16.22
C ASN A 175 -10.58 1.65 -15.01
N MET A 176 -9.63 1.62 -14.09
CA MET A 176 -9.71 0.90 -12.84
C MET A 176 -9.10 1.75 -11.72
N GLU A 177 -9.85 1.97 -10.64
CA GLU A 177 -9.37 2.56 -9.39
C GLU A 177 -9.47 1.53 -8.27
N PRO A 178 -8.34 0.97 -7.79
CA PRO A 178 -8.37 -0.02 -6.73
C PRO A 178 -8.70 0.62 -5.37
N ALA A 179 -9.43 -0.10 -4.51
CA ALA A 179 -9.77 0.36 -3.15
C ALA A 179 -8.59 0.29 -2.17
N ARG A 180 -7.55 -0.47 -2.53
CA ARG A 180 -6.29 -0.62 -1.79
C ARG A 180 -5.10 -0.40 -2.70
N GLU A 181 -3.88 -0.55 -2.17
CA GLU A 181 -2.66 -0.47 -2.96
C GLU A 181 -2.66 -1.47 -4.14
N VAL A 182 -3.26 -2.64 -4.00
CA VAL A 182 -3.47 -3.57 -5.12
C VAL A 182 -4.87 -4.16 -5.08
N GLY A 183 -5.47 -4.31 -6.26
CA GLY A 183 -6.86 -4.76 -6.46
C GLY A 183 -7.01 -6.21 -6.93
N GLY A 184 -8.21 -6.77 -6.80
CA GLY A 184 -8.64 -8.03 -7.41
C GLY A 184 -9.22 -7.84 -8.83
N ASP A 185 -9.73 -6.65 -9.13
CA ASP A 185 -10.32 -6.34 -10.44
C ASP A 185 -9.31 -6.34 -11.60
N PHE A 186 -9.81 -6.63 -12.81
CA PHE A 186 -9.11 -6.29 -14.04
C PHE A 186 -10.03 -6.14 -15.25
N PHE A 187 -9.48 -5.54 -16.31
CA PHE A 187 -10.01 -5.63 -17.66
C PHE A 187 -8.89 -5.92 -18.67
N ASP A 188 -9.25 -6.45 -19.84
CA ASP A 188 -8.32 -6.64 -20.94
C ASP A 188 -8.96 -6.44 -22.31
N ILE A 189 -8.14 -6.02 -23.27
CA ILE A 189 -8.52 -5.87 -24.69
C ILE A 189 -7.60 -6.78 -25.50
N ILE A 190 -8.18 -7.82 -26.08
CA ILE A 190 -7.45 -8.90 -26.74
C ILE A 190 -7.66 -8.76 -28.25
N ASN A 191 -6.59 -8.57 -29.02
CA ASN A 191 -6.69 -8.58 -30.48
C ASN A 191 -6.90 -10.02 -30.94
N LEU A 192 -8.06 -10.31 -31.52
CA LEU A 192 -8.42 -11.63 -32.04
C LEU A 192 -8.18 -11.69 -33.55
N GLU A 193 -8.30 -12.90 -34.10
CA GLU A 193 -8.17 -13.10 -35.55
C GLU A 193 -9.27 -12.38 -36.34
N ASN A 194 -8.95 -12.02 -37.59
CA ASN A 194 -9.85 -11.36 -38.53
C ASN A 194 -10.36 -9.97 -38.10
N GLY A 195 -9.58 -9.26 -37.27
CA GLY A 195 -9.93 -7.89 -36.83
C GLY A 195 -11.00 -7.84 -35.74
N ARG A 196 -11.34 -9.00 -35.15
CA ARG A 196 -12.22 -9.09 -33.98
C ARG A 196 -11.49 -8.67 -32.71
N VAL A 197 -12.26 -8.30 -31.69
CA VAL A 197 -11.74 -7.75 -30.44
C VAL A 197 -12.36 -8.50 -29.27
N GLY A 198 -11.52 -9.13 -28.46
CA GLY A 198 -11.90 -9.73 -27.20
C GLY A 198 -11.95 -8.66 -26.11
N LEU A 199 -13.02 -8.65 -25.33
CA LEU A 199 -13.24 -7.77 -24.18
C LEU A 199 -13.39 -8.64 -22.95
N ALA A 200 -12.56 -8.42 -21.93
CA ALA A 200 -12.67 -9.09 -20.64
C ALA A 200 -12.78 -8.04 -19.53
N ILE A 201 -13.68 -8.27 -18.58
CA ILE A 201 -13.70 -7.60 -17.27
C ILE A 201 -13.94 -8.68 -16.21
N ALA A 202 -13.32 -8.52 -15.05
CA ALA A 202 -13.42 -9.51 -14.00
C ALA A 202 -13.16 -8.90 -12.63
N ASP A 203 -13.67 -9.59 -11.61
CA ASP A 203 -13.45 -9.31 -10.19
C ASP A 203 -13.08 -10.61 -9.45
N VAL A 204 -12.02 -10.55 -8.66
CA VAL A 204 -11.48 -11.67 -7.90
C VAL A 204 -11.96 -11.59 -6.46
N SER A 205 -12.39 -12.72 -5.91
CA SER A 205 -12.74 -12.83 -4.50
C SER A 205 -11.62 -12.36 -3.57
N ASP A 206 -11.97 -11.68 -2.49
CA ASP A 206 -11.05 -11.04 -1.53
C ASP A 206 -10.33 -9.79 -2.06
N LYS A 207 -9.43 -9.21 -1.26
CA LYS A 207 -8.74 -7.94 -1.56
C LYS A 207 -7.28 -7.99 -1.17
N GLY A 208 -6.47 -7.14 -1.80
CA GLY A 208 -5.05 -7.01 -1.51
C GLY A 208 -4.19 -8.01 -2.28
N VAL A 209 -3.01 -8.35 -1.72
CA VAL A 209 -1.96 -9.06 -2.47
C VAL A 209 -2.39 -10.44 -3.01
N PRO A 210 -3.07 -11.32 -2.26
CA PRO A 210 -3.51 -12.62 -2.78
C PRO A 210 -4.48 -12.47 -3.98
N ALA A 211 -5.47 -11.58 -3.87
CA ALA A 211 -6.42 -11.28 -4.93
C ALA A 211 -5.71 -10.73 -6.18
N ALA A 212 -4.74 -9.82 -6.01
CA ALA A 212 -3.95 -9.28 -7.11
C ALA A 212 -3.11 -10.34 -7.86
N LEU A 213 -2.57 -11.33 -7.16
CA LEU A 213 -1.83 -12.44 -7.77
C LEU A 213 -2.76 -13.39 -8.55
N PHE A 214 -3.93 -13.68 -7.99
CA PHE A 214 -4.94 -14.50 -8.67
C PHE A 214 -5.54 -13.78 -9.87
N MET A 215 -5.72 -12.45 -9.76
CA MET A 215 -6.08 -11.57 -10.87
C MET A 215 -5.08 -11.69 -12.02
N MET A 216 -3.77 -11.55 -11.73
CA MET A 216 -2.72 -11.64 -12.75
C MET A 216 -2.76 -12.99 -13.48
N SER A 217 -2.93 -14.08 -12.71
CA SER A 217 -3.05 -15.43 -13.24
C SER A 217 -4.29 -15.58 -14.13
N SER A 218 -5.44 -15.13 -13.64
CA SER A 218 -6.73 -15.16 -14.36
C SER A 218 -6.65 -14.39 -15.67
N ARG A 219 -6.12 -13.16 -15.65
CA ARG A 219 -5.94 -12.34 -16.85
C ARG A 219 -5.02 -13.00 -17.88
N THR A 220 -3.89 -13.56 -17.45
CA THR A 220 -2.96 -14.24 -18.35
C THR A 220 -3.59 -15.48 -18.98
N LEU A 221 -4.31 -16.28 -18.20
CA LEU A 221 -5.02 -17.46 -18.70
C LEU A 221 -6.14 -17.08 -19.66
N MET A 222 -6.95 -16.06 -19.34
CA MET A 222 -7.98 -15.50 -20.23
C MET A 222 -7.40 -15.09 -21.58
N LYS A 223 -6.31 -14.31 -21.56
CA LYS A 223 -5.65 -13.86 -22.78
C LYS A 223 -5.10 -15.02 -23.62
N GLY A 224 -4.51 -16.02 -22.97
CA GLY A 224 -4.01 -17.22 -23.64
C GLY A 224 -5.12 -18.08 -24.24
N ALA A 225 -6.20 -18.30 -23.49
CA ALA A 225 -7.32 -19.14 -23.91
C ALA A 225 -8.13 -18.51 -25.05
N ALA A 226 -8.27 -17.19 -25.06
CA ALA A 226 -8.95 -16.43 -26.11
C ALA A 226 -8.25 -16.53 -27.48
N ILE A 227 -6.93 -16.69 -27.52
CA ILE A 227 -6.19 -16.82 -28.78
C ILE A 227 -6.49 -18.22 -29.37
N GLY A 228 -7.02 -18.25 -30.58
CA GLY A 228 -7.34 -19.48 -31.30
C GLY A 228 -8.70 -20.11 -30.95
N ARG A 229 -9.50 -19.47 -30.08
CA ARG A 229 -10.90 -19.84 -29.81
C ARG A 229 -11.83 -18.70 -30.22
N SER A 230 -12.97 -19.03 -30.82
CA SER A 230 -13.98 -18.05 -31.24
C SER A 230 -15.28 -18.10 -30.45
N ASN A 231 -15.40 -19.06 -29.52
CA ASN A 231 -16.59 -19.26 -28.70
C ASN A 231 -16.28 -18.79 -27.26
N PRO A 232 -16.89 -17.70 -26.77
CA PRO A 232 -16.66 -17.18 -25.42
C PRO A 232 -16.89 -18.21 -24.31
N ALA A 233 -17.86 -19.12 -24.46
CA ALA A 233 -18.13 -20.15 -23.46
C ALA A 233 -17.00 -21.17 -23.33
N GLU A 234 -16.36 -21.54 -24.45
CA GLU A 234 -15.20 -22.43 -24.45
C GLU A 234 -13.98 -21.76 -23.81
N VAL A 235 -13.82 -20.45 -24.00
CA VAL A 235 -12.76 -19.67 -23.33
C VAL A 235 -12.95 -19.71 -21.81
N LEU A 236 -14.16 -19.44 -21.31
CA LEU A 236 -14.42 -19.48 -19.86
C LEU A 236 -14.27 -20.88 -19.28
N SER A 237 -14.73 -21.91 -19.98
CA SER A 237 -14.62 -23.32 -19.54
C SER A 237 -13.16 -23.75 -19.41
N GLU A 238 -12.32 -23.38 -20.37
CA GLU A 238 -10.88 -23.64 -20.34
C GLU A 238 -10.21 -22.94 -19.15
N VAL A 239 -10.47 -21.65 -18.98
CA VAL A 239 -9.84 -20.85 -17.92
C VAL A 239 -10.30 -21.32 -16.54
N ASN A 240 -11.55 -21.72 -16.38
CA ASN A 240 -12.04 -22.33 -15.14
C ASN A 240 -11.22 -23.57 -14.74
N ASN A 241 -10.98 -24.46 -15.70
CA ASN A 241 -10.24 -25.70 -15.44
C ASN A 241 -8.78 -25.41 -15.12
N LEU A 242 -8.13 -24.48 -15.84
CA LEU A 242 -6.76 -24.07 -15.58
C LEU A 242 -6.59 -23.39 -14.21
N LEU A 243 -7.53 -22.53 -13.82
CA LEU A 243 -7.49 -21.88 -12.51
C LEU A 243 -7.64 -22.89 -11.36
N GLN A 244 -8.33 -24.01 -11.58
CA GLN A 244 -8.53 -25.06 -10.57
C GLN A 244 -7.30 -25.94 -10.31
N GLU A 245 -6.34 -26.04 -11.25
CA GLU A 245 -5.22 -26.99 -11.13
C GLU A 245 -4.32 -26.75 -9.90
N ASP A 246 -4.24 -25.51 -9.39
CA ASP A 246 -3.42 -25.14 -8.23
C ASP A 246 -4.13 -24.11 -7.30
N ASN A 247 -5.46 -24.22 -7.13
CA ASN A 247 -6.25 -23.27 -6.33
C ASN A 247 -6.38 -23.65 -4.83
N ASP A 248 -5.26 -23.86 -4.14
CA ASP A 248 -5.26 -24.18 -2.70
C ASP A 248 -5.89 -23.06 -1.85
N ALA A 249 -5.86 -21.82 -2.35
CA ALA A 249 -6.44 -20.66 -1.69
C ALA A 249 -7.98 -20.61 -1.77
N ALA A 250 -8.61 -21.49 -2.56
CA ALA A 250 -10.05 -21.50 -2.82
C ALA A 250 -10.60 -20.12 -3.28
N MET A 251 -9.78 -19.34 -4.00
CA MET A 251 -10.19 -18.07 -4.60
C MET A 251 -11.00 -18.32 -5.87
N PHE A 252 -11.87 -17.39 -6.22
CA PHE A 252 -12.63 -17.46 -7.46
C PHE A 252 -12.63 -16.09 -8.14
N VAL A 253 -13.01 -16.07 -9.42
CA VAL A 253 -13.09 -14.84 -10.21
C VAL A 253 -14.40 -14.81 -10.98
N THR A 254 -15.18 -13.74 -10.78
CA THR A 254 -16.31 -13.46 -11.65
C THR A 254 -15.77 -12.81 -12.92
N VAL A 255 -16.23 -13.23 -14.10
CA VAL A 255 -15.73 -12.68 -15.38
C VAL A 255 -16.85 -12.50 -16.38
N PHE A 256 -16.80 -11.41 -17.12
CA PHE A 256 -17.54 -11.27 -18.38
C PHE A 256 -16.53 -11.24 -19.53
N TYR A 257 -16.75 -12.10 -20.52
CA TYR A 257 -15.92 -12.15 -21.72
C TYR A 257 -16.76 -12.05 -22.99
N ALA A 258 -16.34 -11.20 -23.91
CA ALA A 258 -16.98 -11.03 -25.20
C ALA A 258 -15.99 -11.04 -26.38
N ASP A 259 -16.43 -11.59 -27.51
CA ASP A 259 -15.81 -11.48 -28.83
C ASP A 259 -16.67 -10.54 -29.68
N TYR A 260 -16.13 -9.34 -29.95
CA TYR A 260 -16.76 -8.30 -30.74
C TYR A 260 -16.25 -8.31 -32.18
N ASN A 261 -17.16 -8.28 -33.15
CA ASN A 261 -16.85 -8.12 -34.56
C ASN A 261 -17.21 -6.69 -35.04
N PRO A 262 -16.22 -5.79 -35.21
CA PRO A 262 -16.46 -4.42 -35.64
C PRO A 262 -17.09 -4.29 -37.03
N ALA A 263 -16.93 -5.31 -37.90
CA ALA A 263 -17.43 -5.23 -39.27
C ALA A 263 -18.95 -5.34 -39.38
N ASN A 264 -19.62 -5.90 -38.37
CA ASN A 264 -21.07 -6.10 -38.38
C ASN A 264 -21.76 -5.81 -37.04
N GLY A 265 -21.03 -5.34 -36.03
CA GLY A 265 -21.55 -5.01 -34.70
C GLY A 265 -21.94 -6.23 -33.86
N VAL A 266 -21.68 -7.45 -34.31
CA VAL A 266 -22.06 -8.67 -33.57
C VAL A 266 -21.12 -8.84 -32.38
N LEU A 267 -21.72 -9.02 -31.20
CA LEU A 267 -21.05 -9.31 -29.95
C LEU A 267 -21.48 -10.71 -29.49
N LEU A 268 -20.55 -11.67 -29.47
CA LEU A 268 -20.74 -12.95 -28.79
C LEU A 268 -20.18 -12.80 -27.38
N TYR A 269 -20.86 -13.32 -26.36
CA TYR A 269 -20.36 -13.22 -24.99
C TYR A 269 -20.75 -14.43 -24.14
N ALA A 270 -20.00 -14.62 -23.05
CA ALA A 270 -20.32 -15.52 -21.97
C ALA A 270 -20.04 -14.81 -20.64
N ASN A 271 -20.87 -15.08 -19.64
CA ASN A 271 -20.76 -14.49 -18.31
C ASN A 271 -20.54 -15.61 -17.27
N GLY A 272 -19.40 -15.56 -16.60
CA GLY A 272 -19.04 -16.41 -15.47
C GLY A 272 -19.32 -15.74 -14.14
N GLY A 273 -20.59 -15.48 -13.84
CA GLY A 273 -21.04 -14.95 -12.55
C GLY A 273 -20.76 -13.46 -12.29
N HIS A 274 -20.38 -12.70 -13.32
CA HIS A 274 -20.09 -11.27 -13.24
C HIS A 274 -21.31 -10.40 -13.48
N ASN A 275 -21.20 -9.11 -13.16
CA ASN A 275 -22.25 -8.12 -13.39
C ASN A 275 -22.61 -8.06 -14.89
N PRO A 276 -23.90 -8.11 -15.25
CA PRO A 276 -24.30 -8.04 -16.65
C PRO A 276 -24.04 -6.63 -17.20
N PRO A 277 -23.33 -6.49 -18.32
CA PRO A 277 -23.08 -5.17 -18.91
C PRO A 277 -24.36 -4.48 -19.37
N ILE A 278 -24.27 -3.17 -19.53
CA ILE A 278 -25.38 -2.30 -19.95
C ILE A 278 -25.12 -1.85 -21.39
N VAL A 279 -26.11 -1.99 -22.26
CA VAL A 279 -26.13 -1.32 -23.56
C VAL A 279 -26.88 0.00 -23.40
N VAL A 280 -26.20 1.10 -23.70
CA VAL A 280 -26.79 2.44 -23.79
C VAL A 280 -27.04 2.71 -25.25
N HIS A 281 -28.29 2.95 -25.60
CA HIS A 281 -28.70 3.23 -26.97
C HIS A 281 -28.48 4.70 -27.33
N ALA A 282 -28.42 4.97 -28.63
CA ALA A 282 -28.22 6.33 -29.14
C ALA A 282 -29.30 7.34 -28.68
N ASP A 283 -30.49 6.87 -28.27
CA ASP A 283 -31.58 7.70 -27.74
C ASP A 283 -31.48 7.95 -26.21
N GLY A 284 -30.42 7.43 -25.57
CA GLY A 284 -30.18 7.52 -24.13
C GLY A 284 -30.91 6.46 -23.31
N SER A 285 -31.73 5.61 -23.91
CA SER A 285 -32.31 4.45 -23.20
C SER A 285 -31.23 3.40 -22.92
N SER A 286 -31.42 2.58 -21.89
CA SER A 286 -30.45 1.52 -21.55
C SER A 286 -31.12 0.17 -21.38
N THR A 287 -30.41 -0.89 -21.78
CA THR A 287 -30.82 -2.28 -21.63
C THR A 287 -29.70 -3.09 -21.01
N VAL A 288 -30.04 -3.91 -20.00
CA VAL A 288 -29.07 -4.84 -19.39
C VAL A 288 -28.97 -6.07 -20.29
N LEU A 289 -27.74 -6.54 -20.55
CA LEU A 289 -27.52 -7.75 -21.33
C LEU A 289 -28.22 -8.96 -20.70
N PRO A 290 -28.86 -9.82 -21.51
CA PRO A 290 -29.38 -11.10 -21.03
C PRO A 290 -28.29 -11.91 -20.31
N GLN A 291 -28.62 -12.50 -19.17
CA GLN A 291 -27.67 -13.38 -18.49
C GLN A 291 -27.45 -14.67 -19.28
N THR A 292 -26.23 -15.19 -19.18
CA THR A 292 -25.90 -16.57 -19.55
C THR A 292 -25.90 -17.42 -18.27
N ASN A 293 -26.22 -18.71 -18.36
CA ASN A 293 -26.09 -19.61 -17.22
C ASN A 293 -24.60 -19.86 -16.95
N GLY A 294 -24.03 -19.19 -15.96
CA GLY A 294 -22.63 -19.34 -15.57
C GLY A 294 -22.37 -18.85 -14.16
N ILE A 295 -21.40 -19.46 -13.48
CA ILE A 295 -20.94 -19.07 -12.13
C ILE A 295 -19.47 -18.63 -12.19
N ALA A 296 -18.96 -18.03 -11.12
CA ALA A 296 -17.56 -17.62 -11.05
C ALA A 296 -16.59 -18.76 -11.36
N LEU A 297 -15.51 -18.44 -12.05
CA LEU A 297 -14.47 -19.39 -12.43
C LEU A 297 -13.60 -19.69 -11.22
N GLY A 298 -13.02 -20.89 -11.20
CA GLY A 298 -12.17 -21.34 -10.11
C GLY A 298 -12.96 -21.87 -8.92
N ILE A 299 -14.29 -22.01 -8.99
CA ILE A 299 -15.10 -22.63 -7.93
C ILE A 299 -15.02 -24.15 -7.95
N MET A 300 -15.27 -24.76 -9.11
CA MET A 300 -15.30 -26.22 -9.26
C MET A 300 -14.86 -26.64 -10.67
N PRO A 301 -14.26 -27.83 -10.85
CA PRO A 301 -13.83 -28.30 -12.16
C PRO A 301 -15.03 -28.69 -13.04
N GLY A 302 -14.87 -28.59 -14.36
CA GLY A 302 -15.85 -29.10 -15.32
C GLY A 302 -17.17 -28.31 -15.40
N ILE A 303 -17.16 -27.03 -15.01
CA ILE A 303 -18.29 -26.12 -15.26
C ILE A 303 -18.37 -25.87 -16.77
N GLU A 304 -19.56 -26.06 -17.33
CA GLU A 304 -19.88 -25.64 -18.69
C GLU A 304 -20.52 -24.25 -18.67
N TYR A 305 -20.07 -23.39 -19.56
CA TYR A 305 -20.61 -22.05 -19.75
C TYR A 305 -21.48 -21.99 -21.00
N GLU A 306 -22.43 -21.07 -21.03
CA GLU A 306 -23.25 -20.79 -22.20
C GLU A 306 -22.83 -19.47 -22.86
N GLN A 307 -22.90 -19.41 -24.19
CA GLN A 307 -22.73 -18.17 -24.93
C GLN A 307 -24.08 -17.58 -25.32
N ASN A 308 -24.12 -16.26 -25.46
CA ASN A 308 -25.23 -15.54 -26.04
C ASN A 308 -24.70 -14.47 -27.02
N SER A 309 -25.60 -13.82 -27.75
CA SER A 309 -25.23 -12.85 -28.78
C SER A 309 -26.17 -11.67 -28.83
N ILE A 310 -25.63 -10.49 -29.09
CA ILE A 310 -26.39 -9.32 -29.51
C ILE A 310 -25.74 -8.66 -30.73
N THR A 311 -26.45 -7.74 -31.35
CA THR A 311 -25.88 -6.85 -32.37
C THR A 311 -25.97 -5.43 -31.84
N LEU A 312 -24.82 -4.77 -31.68
CA LEU A 312 -24.74 -3.35 -31.37
C LEU A 312 -25.01 -2.55 -32.64
N SER A 313 -25.91 -1.57 -32.55
CA SER A 313 -26.18 -0.63 -33.63
C SER A 313 -25.19 0.52 -33.57
N PRO A 314 -24.88 1.18 -34.70
CA PRO A 314 -24.14 2.43 -34.67
C PRO A 314 -24.76 3.45 -33.71
N GLY A 315 -23.94 4.03 -32.85
CA GLY A 315 -24.37 4.92 -31.77
C GLY A 315 -24.63 4.24 -30.43
N ASP A 316 -24.67 2.89 -30.38
CA ASP A 316 -24.78 2.16 -29.11
C ASP A 316 -23.43 2.12 -28.38
N ALA A 317 -23.49 2.21 -27.04
CA ALA A 317 -22.36 2.00 -26.15
C ALA A 317 -22.60 0.77 -25.26
N LEU A 318 -21.66 -0.17 -25.25
CA LEU A 318 -21.63 -1.27 -24.28
C LEU A 318 -20.75 -0.85 -23.10
N VAL A 319 -21.31 -0.83 -21.90
CA VAL A 319 -20.64 -0.46 -20.65
C VAL A 319 -20.54 -1.68 -19.75
N LEU A 320 -19.31 -2.12 -19.50
CA LEU A 320 -18.94 -3.18 -18.57
C LEU A 320 -18.43 -2.53 -17.28
N TYR A 321 -18.78 -3.08 -16.13
CA TYR A 321 -18.44 -2.53 -14.82
C TYR A 321 -18.36 -3.65 -13.77
N THR A 322 -17.59 -3.42 -12.71
CA THR A 322 -17.55 -4.26 -11.51
C THR A 322 -18.52 -3.76 -10.45
N ASP A 323 -18.84 -4.61 -9.48
CA ASP A 323 -19.79 -4.29 -8.40
C ASP A 323 -19.32 -3.13 -7.51
N GLY A 324 -18.02 -2.86 -7.40
CA GLY A 324 -17.51 -1.67 -6.69
C GLY A 324 -18.04 -0.33 -7.22
N VAL A 325 -18.59 -0.29 -8.45
CA VAL A 325 -19.35 0.86 -8.95
C VAL A 325 -20.75 0.93 -8.34
N THR A 326 -21.48 -0.18 -8.34
CA THR A 326 -22.90 -0.21 -7.92
C THR A 326 -23.08 -0.34 -6.41
N GLU A 327 -22.15 -0.98 -5.73
CA GLU A 327 -22.17 -1.24 -4.27
C GLU A 327 -21.42 -0.15 -3.48
N ALA A 328 -20.93 0.91 -4.14
CA ALA A 328 -20.34 2.05 -3.46
C ALA A 328 -21.32 2.67 -2.46
N MET A 329 -20.89 2.82 -1.21
CA MET A 329 -21.75 3.26 -0.11
C MET A 329 -21.57 4.73 0.23
N ASN A 330 -22.67 5.41 0.51
CA ASN A 330 -22.67 6.75 1.11
C ASN A 330 -22.64 6.70 2.65
N ALA A 331 -22.59 7.87 3.29
CA ALA A 331 -22.56 7.98 4.76
C ALA A 331 -23.84 7.47 5.47
N GLN A 332 -24.90 7.18 4.73
CA GLN A 332 -26.15 6.58 5.22
C GLN A 332 -26.19 5.05 5.04
N ASN A 333 -25.10 4.44 4.55
CA ASN A 333 -25.04 3.03 4.14
C ASN A 333 -26.04 2.68 3.03
N GLU A 334 -26.33 3.62 2.13
CA GLU A 334 -27.07 3.35 0.91
C GLU A 334 -26.07 3.10 -0.23
N GLU A 335 -26.36 2.12 -1.08
CA GLU A 335 -25.57 1.79 -2.26
C GLU A 335 -25.88 2.75 -3.43
N PHE A 336 -24.93 2.89 -4.35
CA PHE A 336 -25.11 3.70 -5.56
C PHE A 336 -26.21 3.10 -6.47
N GLU A 337 -26.29 1.78 -6.52
CA GLU A 337 -27.28 0.98 -7.24
C GLU A 337 -27.29 1.16 -8.76
N MET A 338 -27.93 0.22 -9.45
CA MET A 338 -28.07 0.22 -10.91
C MET A 338 -28.80 1.46 -11.46
N GLY A 339 -29.80 1.95 -10.74
CA GLY A 339 -30.65 3.05 -11.20
C GLY A 339 -29.86 4.34 -11.42
N ARG A 340 -28.94 4.67 -10.52
CA ARG A 340 -28.09 5.87 -10.65
C ARG A 340 -27.05 5.69 -11.76
N LEU A 341 -26.49 4.48 -11.90
CA LEU A 341 -25.57 4.17 -12.99
C LEU A 341 -26.26 4.38 -14.35
N CYS A 342 -27.44 3.80 -14.57
CA CYS A 342 -28.22 4.00 -15.79
C CYS A 342 -28.55 5.48 -16.06
N ALA A 343 -28.86 6.28 -15.02
CA ALA A 343 -29.13 7.70 -15.17
C ALA A 343 -27.89 8.47 -15.67
N VAL A 344 -26.72 8.24 -15.06
CA VAL A 344 -25.45 8.85 -15.47
C VAL A 344 -25.11 8.49 -16.92
N LEU A 345 -25.26 7.21 -17.27
CA LEU A 345 -24.97 6.72 -18.63
C LEU A 345 -25.92 7.32 -19.67
N SER A 346 -27.19 7.51 -19.33
CA SER A 346 -28.19 8.14 -20.18
C SER A 346 -27.85 9.61 -20.47
N GLU A 347 -27.42 10.37 -19.45
CA GLU A 347 -27.03 11.77 -19.58
C GLU A 347 -25.77 11.98 -20.43
N HIS A 348 -24.89 10.98 -20.49
CA HIS A 348 -23.61 11.04 -21.19
C HIS A 348 -23.56 10.15 -22.44
N CYS A 349 -24.70 9.67 -22.94
CA CYS A 349 -24.74 8.69 -24.04
C CYS A 349 -24.14 9.21 -25.37
N SER A 350 -24.05 10.54 -25.54
CA SER A 350 -23.45 11.20 -26.71
C SER A 350 -22.00 11.65 -26.51
N CYS A 351 -21.40 11.38 -25.34
CA CYS A 351 -20.03 11.77 -25.00
C CYS A 351 -19.00 10.75 -25.53
N ASP A 352 -17.72 11.14 -25.48
CA ASP A 352 -16.61 10.23 -25.76
C ASP A 352 -16.54 9.11 -24.71
N VAL A 353 -16.07 7.92 -25.08
CA VAL A 353 -15.94 6.78 -24.15
C VAL A 353 -15.14 7.11 -22.88
N ARG A 354 -14.16 8.02 -22.96
CA ARG A 354 -13.41 8.51 -21.79
C ARG A 354 -14.27 9.34 -20.88
N GLU A 355 -15.06 10.24 -21.45
CA GLU A 355 -15.97 11.11 -20.70
C GLU A 355 -17.06 10.28 -20.02
N ILE A 356 -17.58 9.24 -20.69
CA ILE A 356 -18.55 8.30 -20.09
C ILE A 356 -17.94 7.63 -18.83
N ASN A 357 -16.73 7.07 -18.95
CA ASN A 357 -16.06 6.44 -17.80
C ASN A 357 -15.79 7.46 -16.68
N GLN A 358 -15.29 8.64 -17.01
CA GLN A 358 -15.04 9.69 -16.02
C GLN A 358 -16.32 10.13 -15.32
N ALA A 359 -17.44 10.25 -16.03
CA ALA A 359 -18.73 10.61 -15.46
C ALA A 359 -19.22 9.55 -14.47
N VAL A 360 -19.05 8.26 -14.77
CA VAL A 360 -19.39 7.16 -13.84
C VAL A 360 -18.58 7.28 -12.56
N PHE A 361 -17.25 7.41 -12.64
CA PHE A 361 -16.39 7.49 -11.47
C PHE A 361 -16.69 8.75 -10.64
N GLN A 362 -16.88 9.90 -11.29
CA GLN A 362 -17.23 11.15 -10.61
C GLN A 362 -18.58 11.07 -9.91
N ALA A 363 -19.57 10.43 -10.52
CA ALA A 363 -20.89 10.25 -9.91
C ALA A 363 -20.83 9.35 -8.67
N VAL A 364 -20.05 8.26 -8.73
CA VAL A 364 -19.83 7.37 -7.59
C VAL A 364 -19.09 8.09 -6.47
N GLN A 365 -18.00 8.80 -6.78
CA GLN A 365 -17.24 9.57 -5.79
C GLN A 365 -18.10 10.69 -5.14
N ALA A 366 -18.90 11.39 -5.95
CA ALA A 366 -19.81 12.42 -5.45
C ALA A 366 -20.92 11.85 -4.55
N PHE A 367 -21.39 10.63 -4.85
CA PHE A 367 -22.38 9.93 -4.03
C PHE A 367 -21.78 9.43 -2.70
N ALA A 368 -20.59 8.83 -2.75
CA ALA A 368 -19.90 8.29 -1.57
C ALA A 368 -19.44 9.40 -0.60
N GLY A 369 -19.02 10.56 -1.12
CA GLY A 369 -18.52 11.67 -0.32
C GLY A 369 -17.18 11.34 0.35
N ASP A 370 -17.11 11.51 1.68
CA ASP A 370 -15.90 11.21 2.48
C ASP A 370 -15.78 9.73 2.87
N MET A 371 -16.68 8.87 2.38
CA MET A 371 -16.65 7.44 2.70
C MET A 371 -15.46 6.75 2.00
N PRO A 372 -14.75 5.86 2.70
CA PRO A 372 -13.69 5.07 2.06
C PRO A 372 -14.31 4.16 0.98
N GLN A 373 -13.60 4.02 -0.13
CA GLN A 373 -13.98 3.09 -1.19
C GLN A 373 -14.05 1.67 -0.64
N PHE A 374 -15.18 1.00 -0.86
CA PHE A 374 -15.42 -0.34 -0.32
C PHE A 374 -14.70 -1.41 -1.15
N ASP A 375 -14.86 -1.35 -2.48
CA ASP A 375 -14.28 -2.30 -3.44
C ASP A 375 -13.64 -1.62 -4.63
N ASP A 376 -12.82 -2.35 -5.39
CA ASP A 376 -12.23 -1.86 -6.62
C ASP A 376 -13.30 -1.39 -7.60
N MET A 377 -13.07 -0.24 -8.23
CA MET A 377 -13.98 0.31 -9.22
C MET A 377 -13.39 0.14 -10.60
N THR A 378 -14.01 -0.68 -11.43
CA THR A 378 -13.58 -0.91 -12.81
C THR A 378 -14.73 -0.65 -13.77
N CYS A 379 -14.42 0.04 -14.87
CA CYS A 379 -15.36 0.28 -15.95
C CYS A 379 -14.64 0.19 -17.29
N MET A 380 -15.32 -0.37 -18.30
CA MET A 380 -14.86 -0.41 -19.68
C MET A 380 -16.02 -0.13 -20.63
N THR A 381 -15.82 0.77 -21.58
CA THR A 381 -16.84 1.16 -22.55
C THR A 381 -16.37 0.89 -23.97
N LEU A 382 -17.20 0.18 -24.73
CA LEU A 382 -17.11 0.02 -26.18
C LEU A 382 -18.20 0.87 -26.84
N PHE A 383 -17.82 1.77 -27.74
CA PHE A 383 -18.76 2.55 -28.55
C PHE A 383 -18.74 2.06 -30.00
N CYS A 384 -19.90 1.70 -30.54
CA CYS A 384 -20.07 1.28 -31.92
C CYS A 384 -20.27 2.51 -32.82
N ARG A 385 -19.41 2.71 -33.82
CA ARG A 385 -19.51 3.84 -34.77
C ARG A 385 -20.20 3.41 -36.06
N GLU A 386 -20.67 4.38 -36.83
CA GLU A 386 -21.07 4.13 -38.21
C GLU A 386 -19.87 3.69 -39.04
N ILE A 387 -20.03 2.59 -39.78
CA ILE A 387 -19.03 2.15 -40.74
C ILE A 387 -19.07 3.15 -41.90
N GLY A 388 -18.08 4.05 -41.94
CA GLY A 388 -17.93 5.00 -43.05
C GLY A 388 -17.79 4.24 -44.37
N THR A 389 -18.74 4.48 -45.29
CA THR A 389 -18.68 3.99 -46.69
C THR A 389 -17.60 4.67 -47.51
#